data_AF-A0A2V5TWF3-F1
#
_entry.id   AF-A0A2V5TWF3-F1
#
_cell.length_a   1.000
_cell.length_b   1.000
_cell.length_c   1.000
_cell.angle_alpha   90.00
_cell.angle_beta   90.00
_cell.angle_gamma   90.00
#
_symmetry.space_group_name_H-M   'P 1'
#
loop_
_entity.id
_entity.type
_entity.pdbx_description
1 polymer ?
#
loop_
_entity_poly.entity_id
_entity_poly.type
_entity_poly.pdbx_seq_one_letter_code
_entity_poly.pdbx_strand_id
1 'polypeptide(L)'
;MGLPSQTVPLSPEQVAQLHRKLSDLRHNVNNHLALIVAALELIRRKPEMVDRMVSNLTEQPQKILEEIKKFSEELERSLKITHD
;
A
#
# COMPACT_ATOMS: atom_id res chain seq x y z
N MET A 1 -12.89 13.97 -6.90
CA MET A 1 -12.04 13.37 -7.95
C MET A 1 -12.64 13.71 -9.30
N GLY A 2 -11.93 14.45 -10.14
CA GLY A 2 -12.33 14.65 -11.53
C GLY A 2 -12.04 13.39 -12.33
N LEU A 3 -13.07 12.70 -12.82
CA LEU A 3 -12.86 11.58 -13.73
C LEU A 3 -12.44 12.10 -15.12
N PRO A 4 -11.66 11.34 -15.91
CA PRO A 4 -11.30 11.76 -17.26
C PRO A 4 -12.57 11.92 -18.11
N SER A 5 -12.72 13.08 -18.74
CA SER A 5 -13.84 13.37 -19.67
C SER A 5 -13.58 12.89 -21.09
N GLN A 6 -12.38 12.36 -21.36
CA GLN A 6 -11.93 11.85 -22.66
C GLN A 6 -11.20 10.53 -22.50
N THR A 7 -11.10 9.77 -23.59
CA THR A 7 -10.31 8.53 -23.63
C THR A 7 -8.86 8.80 -23.23
N VAL A 8 -8.33 8.00 -22.31
CA VAL A 8 -6.92 8.06 -21.89
C VAL A 8 -6.17 6.91 -22.57
N PRO A 9 -5.46 7.16 -23.69
CA PRO A 9 -4.69 6.12 -24.34
C PRO A 9 -3.50 5.74 -23.46
N LEU A 10 -3.40 4.44 -23.14
CA LEU A 10 -2.25 3.85 -22.46
C LEU A 10 -1.52 2.91 -23.42
N SER A 11 -0.20 3.07 -23.55
CA SER A 11 0.62 2.13 -24.30
C SER A 11 0.74 0.79 -23.55
N PRO A 12 1.04 -0.32 -24.26
CA PRO A 12 1.31 -1.60 -23.61
C PRO A 12 2.38 -1.52 -22.51
N GLU A 13 3.41 -0.70 -22.70
CA GLU A 13 4.49 -0.48 -21.73
C GLU A 13 3.97 0.24 -20.48
N GLN A 14 3.10 1.23 -20.65
CA GLN A 14 2.46 1.93 -19.52
C GLN A 14 1.55 0.99 -18.72
N VAL A 15 0.80 0.13 -19.40
CA VAL A 15 -0.04 -0.90 -18.75
C VAL A 15 0.84 -1.90 -17.98
N ALA A 16 1.92 -2.38 -18.59
CA ALA A 16 2.85 -3.29 -17.94
C ALA A 16 3.51 -2.67 -16.70
N GLN A 17 3.88 -1.39 -16.77
CA GLN A 17 4.43 -0.66 -15.64
C GLN A 17 3.41 -0.51 -14.51
N LEU A 18 2.16 -0.15 -14.82
CA LEU A 18 1.09 -0.01 -13.82
C LEU A 18 0.80 -1.35 -13.13
N HIS A 19 0.77 -2.44 -13.90
CA HIS A 19 0.59 -3.79 -13.37
C HIS A 19 1.75 -4.21 -12.43
N ARG A 20 3.00 -3.87 -12.76
CA ARG A 20 4.15 -4.10 -11.86
C ARG A 20 3.98 -3.32 -10.56
N LYS A 21 3.65 -2.03 -10.62
CA LYS A 21 3.40 -1.21 -9.42
C LYS A 21 2.28 -1.78 -8.55
N LEU A 22 1.22 -2.33 -9.15
CA LEU A 22 0.15 -3.01 -8.41
C LEU A 22 0.63 -4.31 -7.75
N SER A 23 1.51 -5.06 -8.42
CA SER A 23 2.13 -6.25 -7.84
C SER A 23 2.99 -5.89 -6.63
N ASP A 24 3.79 -4.83 -6.75
CA ASP A 24 4.65 -4.33 -5.68
C ASP A 24 3.82 -3.84 -4.48
N LEU A 25 2.75 -3.08 -4.73
CA LEU A 25 1.80 -2.67 -3.69
C LEU A 25 1.26 -3.89 -2.93
N ARG A 26 0.73 -4.88 -3.63
CA ARG A 26 0.16 -6.10 -3.01
C ARG A 26 1.21 -6.82 -2.17
N HIS A 27 2.43 -6.92 -2.67
CA HIS A 27 3.53 -7.55 -1.94
C HIS A 27 3.86 -6.77 -0.65
N ASN A 28 4.03 -5.45 -0.73
CA ASN A 28 4.38 -4.60 0.40
C ASN A 28 3.29 -4.61 1.47
N VAL A 29 2.01 -4.47 1.07
CA VAL A 29 0.88 -4.54 1.99
C VAL A 29 0.82 -5.90 2.69
N ASN A 30 0.97 -7.00 1.94
CA ASN A 30 0.98 -8.34 2.53
C ASN A 30 2.13 -8.53 3.52
N ASN A 31 3.31 -7.96 3.24
CA ASN A 31 4.45 -8.00 4.14
C ASN A 31 4.17 -7.25 5.46
N HIS A 32 3.60 -6.05 5.39
CA HIS A 32 3.20 -5.29 6.58
C HIS A 32 2.14 -6.04 7.42
N LEU A 33 1.14 -6.64 6.76
CA LEU A 33 0.14 -7.46 7.43
C LEU A 33 0.76 -8.69 8.12
N ALA A 34 1.72 -9.35 7.47
CA ALA A 34 2.44 -10.48 8.05
C ALA A 34 3.22 -10.06 9.32
N LEU A 35 3.84 -8.89 9.32
CA LEU A 35 4.51 -8.34 10.51
C LEU A 35 3.54 -8.08 11.65
N ILE A 36 2.34 -7.55 11.36
CA ILE A 36 1.29 -7.35 12.37
C ILE A 36 0.89 -8.69 12.99
N VAL A 37 0.58 -9.69 12.16
CA VAL A 37 0.17 -11.02 12.62
C VAL A 37 1.27 -11.67 13.45
N ALA A 38 2.53 -11.60 13.02
CA ALA A 38 3.66 -12.16 13.75
C ALA A 38 3.87 -11.49 15.12
N ALA A 39 3.74 -10.17 15.19
CA ALA A 39 3.84 -9.44 16.45
C ALA A 39 2.69 -9.79 17.41
N LEU A 40 1.46 -9.93 16.92
CA LEU A 40 0.31 -10.36 17.73
C LEU A 40 0.47 -11.79 18.25
N GLU A 41 0.95 -12.72 17.41
CA GLU A 41 1.29 -14.09 17.82
C GLU A 41 2.35 -14.12 18.93
N LEU A 42 3.39 -13.28 18.82
CA LEU A 42 4.44 -13.19 19.81
C LEU A 42 3.93 -12.62 21.13
N ILE A 43 3.14 -11.55 21.11
CA ILE A 43 2.48 -10.97 22.29
C ILE A 43 1.60 -12.02 22.98
N ARG A 44 0.82 -12.79 22.20
CA ARG A 44 -0.05 -13.83 22.75
C ARG A 44 0.73 -14.92 23.50
N ARG A 45 1.94 -15.24 23.03
CA ARG A 45 2.83 -16.24 23.67
C ARG A 45 3.66 -15.65 24.81
N LYS A 46 3.99 -14.36 24.73
CA LYS A 46 4.88 -13.62 25.64
C LYS A 46 4.33 -12.22 25.93
N PRO A 47 3.32 -12.09 26.81
CA PRO A 47 2.66 -10.82 27.10
C PRO A 47 3.60 -9.73 27.62
N GLU A 48 4.72 -10.10 28.24
CA GLU A 48 5.77 -9.19 28.72
C GLU A 48 6.47 -8.41 27.59
N MET A 49 6.30 -8.82 26.33
CA MET A 49 6.90 -8.17 25.16
C MET A 49 6.03 -7.04 24.58
N VAL A 50 4.81 -6.83 25.08
CA VAL A 50 3.84 -5.86 24.52
C VAL A 50 4.45 -4.47 24.32
N ASP A 51 5.08 -3.91 25.35
CA ASP A 51 5.63 -2.54 25.29
C ASP A 51 6.73 -2.40 24.22
N ARG A 52 7.46 -3.48 23.94
CA ARG A 52 8.51 -3.51 22.90
C ARG A 52 7.96 -3.66 21.49
N MET A 53 6.76 -4.21 21.35
CA MET A 53 6.17 -4.56 20.05
C MET A 53 5.02 -3.63 19.64
N VAL A 54 4.43 -2.90 20.59
CA VAL A 54 3.34 -1.94 20.36
C VAL A 54 3.72 -0.87 19.34
N SER A 55 4.91 -0.28 19.43
CA SER A 55 5.37 0.73 18.46
C SER A 55 5.42 0.17 17.04
N ASN A 56 6.02 -1.02 16.88
CA ASN A 56 6.09 -1.72 15.60
C ASN A 56 4.70 -2.04 15.03
N LEU A 57 3.73 -2.39 15.88
CA LEU A 57 2.34 -2.66 15.49
C LEU A 57 1.61 -1.39 15.06
N THR A 58 1.74 -0.31 15.82
CA THR A 58 1.05 0.95 15.55
C THR A 58 1.56 1.66 14.29
N GLU A 59 2.80 1.40 13.89
CA GLU A 59 3.37 1.97 12.66
C GLU A 59 2.94 1.26 11.37
N GLN A 60 2.66 -0.05 11.39
CA GLN A 60 2.34 -0.79 10.17
C GLN A 60 1.10 -0.26 9.42
N PRO A 61 -0.03 0.08 10.10
CA PRO A 61 -1.18 0.66 9.42
C PRO A 61 -0.84 1.93 8.64
N GLN A 62 -0.01 2.81 9.21
CA GLN A 62 0.41 4.03 8.52
C GLN A 62 1.26 3.71 7.28
N LYS A 63 2.21 2.77 7.39
CA LYS A 63 3.02 2.32 6.24
C LYS A 63 2.16 1.71 5.12
N ILE A 64 1.14 0.93 5.48
CA ILE A 64 0.16 0.40 4.51
C ILE A 64 -0.59 1.53 3.79
N LEU A 65 -1.05 2.55 4.53
CA LEU A 65 -1.72 3.71 3.95
C LEU A 65 -0.80 4.49 3.01
N GLU A 66 0.47 4.64 3.36
CA GLU A 66 1.48 5.30 2.52
C GLU A 66 1.73 4.54 1.21
N GLU A 67 1.84 3.20 1.26
CA GLU A 67 1.98 2.36 0.07
C GLU A 67 0.75 2.49 -0.86
N ILE A 68 -0.46 2.45 -0.28
CA ILE A 68 -1.71 2.62 -1.03
C ILE A 68 -1.75 4.02 -1.66
N LYS A 69 -1.44 5.07 -0.89
CA LYS A 69 -1.44 6.44 -1.37
C LYS A 69 -0.48 6.62 -2.55
N LYS A 70 0.74 6.13 -2.42
CA LYS A 70 1.77 6.18 -3.47
C LYS A 70 1.30 5.51 -4.76
N PHE A 71 0.68 4.32 -4.66
CA PHE A 71 0.13 3.66 -5.83
C PHE A 71 -1.04 4.44 -6.44
N SER A 72 -1.95 4.96 -5.61
CA SER A 72 -3.09 5.75 -6.08
C SER A 72 -2.65 7.00 -6.84
N GLU A 73 -1.65 7.74 -6.35
CA GLU A 73 -1.10 8.91 -7.04
C GLU A 73 -0.50 8.53 -8.41
N GLU A 74 0.20 7.40 -8.48
CA GLU A 74 0.78 6.89 -9.73
C GLU A 74 -0.29 6.40 -10.73
N LEU A 75 -1.36 5.78 -10.22
CA LEU A 75 -2.53 5.37 -10.99
C LEU A 75 -3.25 6.60 -11.56
N GLU A 76 -3.58 7.56 -10.70
CA GLU A 76 -4.27 8.80 -11.09
C GLU A 76 -3.45 9.58 -12.13
N ARG A 77 -2.13 9.69 -11.92
CA ARG A 77 -1.22 10.30 -12.90
C ARG A 77 -1.23 9.57 -14.24
N SER A 78 -1.23 8.23 -14.22
CA SER A 78 -1.31 7.42 -15.44
C SER A 78 -2.65 7.61 -16.16
N LEU A 79 -3.73 7.76 -15.39
CA LEU A 79 -5.08 8.00 -15.88
C LEU A 79 -5.37 9.48 -16.18
N LYS A 80 -4.42 10.39 -16.00
CA LYS A 80 -4.59 11.85 -16.13
C LYS A 80 -5.76 12.39 -15.30
N ILE A 81 -6.00 11.79 -14.14
CA ILE A 81 -6.94 12.27 -13.13
C ILE A 81 -6.22 13.37 -12.35
N THR A 82 -6.73 14.60 -12.43
CA THR A 82 -6.27 15.73 -11.61
C THR A 82 -7.18 15.92 -10.39
N HIS A 83 -6.57 16.26 -9.26
CA HIS A 83 -7.29 16.85 -8.13
C HIS A 83 -7.33 18.36 -8.34
N ASP A 84 -8.54 18.91 -8.50
CA ASP A 84 -8.78 20.35 -8.33
C ASP A 84 -8.78 20.72 -6.84
#